data_AF-A0A6C0DD44-F1
#
_entry.id   AF-A0A6C0DD44-F1
#
_cell.length_a   1.000
_cell.length_b   1.000
_cell.length_c   1.000
_cell.angle_alpha   90.00
_cell.angle_beta   90.00
_cell.angle_gamma   90.00
#
_symmetry.space_group_name_H-M   'P 1'
#
loop_
_entity.id
_entity.type
_entity.pdbx_description
1 polymer ?
#
loop_
_entity_poly.entity_id
_entity_poly.type
_entity_poly.pdbx_seq_one_letter_code
_entity_poly.pdbx_strand_id
1 'polypeptide(L)'
;MPKRCPNGTRRNKTTGKCEPTNSMRSKSPKKNNKTAKKTPVKRCNKMPPHRIHDIVERERGIDEAISFKRRPDYYERMKTKLESLCFPKGTEWTKVSGYDIALYKAI
;
A
#
# COMPACT_ATOMS: atom_id res chain seq x y z
N MET A 1 -43.69 25.28 -9.91
CA MET A 1 -42.64 24.30 -9.54
C MET A 1 -41.97 23.79 -10.80
N PRO A 2 -40.63 23.79 -10.94
CA PRO A 2 -40.02 23.22 -12.14
C PRO A 2 -40.24 21.70 -12.14
N LYS A 3 -41.02 21.21 -13.12
CA LYS A 3 -41.21 19.78 -13.39
C LYS A 3 -39.83 19.17 -13.62
N ARG A 4 -39.39 18.28 -12.73
CA ARG A 4 -38.15 17.51 -12.90
C ARG A 4 -38.27 16.68 -14.18
N CYS A 5 -37.19 16.58 -14.95
CA CYS A 5 -37.16 15.67 -16.09
C CYS A 5 -37.34 14.22 -15.62
N PRO A 6 -37.99 13.36 -16.43
CA PRO A 6 -38.14 11.95 -16.10
C PRO A 6 -36.77 11.27 -15.96
N ASN A 7 -36.70 10.25 -15.10
CA ASN A 7 -35.46 9.54 -14.77
C ASN A 7 -34.73 9.05 -16.03
N GLY A 8 -33.42 9.27 -16.09
CA GLY A 8 -32.57 8.92 -17.24
C GLY A 8 -32.48 10.01 -18.32
N THR A 9 -33.23 11.10 -18.18
CA THR A 9 -33.13 12.29 -19.04
C THR A 9 -32.70 13.52 -18.26
N ARG A 10 -32.03 14.45 -18.93
CA ARG A 10 -31.57 15.71 -18.36
C ARG A 10 -32.13 16.87 -19.18
N ARG A 11 -32.52 17.95 -18.50
CA ARG A 11 -32.94 19.18 -19.20
C ARG A 11 -31.74 19.81 -19.91
N ASN A 12 -31.83 19.94 -21.23
CA ASN A 12 -30.89 20.72 -22.01
C ASN A 12 -31.10 22.20 -21.66
N LYS A 13 -30.00 22.90 -21.31
CA LYS A 13 -30.04 24.31 -20.92
C LYS A 13 -30.35 25.23 -22.10
N THR A 14 -30.00 24.81 -23.32
CA THR A 14 -30.15 25.59 -24.56
C THR A 14 -31.56 25.45 -25.14
N THR A 15 -32.08 24.23 -25.23
CA THR A 15 -33.41 23.97 -25.84
C THR A 15 -34.53 23.90 -24.81
N GLY A 16 -34.20 23.80 -23.51
CA GLY A 16 -35.17 23.66 -22.43
C GLY A 16 -35.91 22.33 -22.38
N LYS A 17 -35.65 21.41 -23.32
CA LYS A 17 -36.27 20.07 -23.42
C LYS A 17 -35.47 19.03 -22.62
N CYS A 18 -36.12 17.95 -22.20
CA CYS A 18 -35.44 16.83 -21.54
C CYS A 18 -34.86 15.90 -22.60
N GLU A 19 -33.54 15.70 -22.58
CA GLU A 19 -32.81 14.84 -23.52
C GLU A 19 -32.21 13.64 -22.79
N PRO A 20 -32.13 12.46 -23.43
CA PRO A 20 -31.54 11.27 -22.82
C PRO A 20 -30.09 11.55 -22.41
N THR A 21 -29.74 11.14 -21.21
CA THR A 21 -28.36 11.26 -20.74
C THR A 21 -27.54 10.22 -21.50
N ASN A 22 -26.60 10.63 -22.36
CA ASN A 22 -25.73 9.72 -23.14
C ASN A 22 -24.83 8.80 -22.30
N SER A 23 -25.09 8.64 -21.00
CA SER A 23 -24.47 7.62 -20.15
C SER A 23 -25.13 6.26 -20.34
N MET A 24 -25.23 5.77 -21.57
CA MET A 24 -25.24 4.32 -21.79
C MET A 24 -23.80 3.80 -21.64
N ARG A 25 -23.25 3.89 -20.42
CA ARG A 25 -22.19 2.98 -20.02
C ARG A 25 -22.88 1.73 -19.52
N SER A 26 -22.83 0.70 -20.37
CA SER A 26 -23.05 -0.70 -20.06
C SER A 26 -22.80 -1.00 -18.59
N LYS A 27 -23.79 -1.65 -17.94
CA LYS A 27 -23.65 -2.19 -16.58
C LYS A 27 -22.49 -3.17 -16.57
N SER A 28 -21.28 -2.72 -16.21
CA SER A 28 -20.21 -3.61 -15.82
C SER A 28 -20.59 -4.27 -14.48
N PRO A 29 -20.41 -5.59 -14.30
CA PRO A 29 -20.82 -6.28 -13.09
C PRO A 29 -20.09 -5.73 -11.86
N LYS A 30 -20.86 -5.48 -10.80
CA LYS A 30 -20.37 -5.06 -9.47
C LYS A 30 -19.34 -6.07 -8.96
N LYS A 31 -18.05 -5.73 -8.99
CA LYS A 31 -17.06 -6.37 -8.14
C LYS A 31 -17.21 -5.80 -6.72
N ASN A 32 -17.74 -6.62 -5.82
CA ASN A 32 -17.74 -6.37 -4.38
C ASN A 32 -16.30 -6.46 -3.85
N ASN A 33 -15.48 -5.44 -4.10
CA ASN A 33 -14.25 -5.27 -3.35
C ASN A 33 -14.57 -4.36 -2.17
N LYS A 34 -14.66 -4.95 -0.98
CA LYS A 34 -14.50 -4.27 0.32
C LYS A 34 -13.23 -3.43 0.23
N THR A 35 -13.36 -2.15 -0.14
CA THR A 35 -12.29 -1.18 0.00
C THR A 35 -12.19 -0.87 1.49
N ALA A 36 -11.38 -1.67 2.19
CA ALA A 36 -10.77 -1.23 3.43
C ALA A 36 -10.25 0.21 3.19
N LYS A 37 -10.66 1.14 4.05
CA LYS A 37 -10.25 2.55 4.00
C LYS A 37 -8.73 2.59 3.77
N LYS A 38 -8.29 2.95 2.56
CA LYS A 38 -6.89 3.30 2.32
C LYS A 38 -6.68 4.59 3.10
N THR A 39 -6.12 4.45 4.30
CA THR A 39 -5.51 5.57 5.02
C THR A 39 -4.60 6.33 4.06
N PRO A 40 -4.53 7.67 4.15
CA PRO A 40 -3.67 8.45 3.26
C PRO A 40 -2.27 7.85 3.32
N VAL A 41 -1.77 7.42 2.16
CA VAL A 41 -0.43 6.85 2.03
C VAL A 41 0.54 7.95 2.43
N LYS A 42 0.97 7.95 3.70
CA LYS A 42 2.08 8.79 4.16
C LYS A 42 3.22 8.46 3.19
N ARG A 43 3.76 9.48 2.52
CA ARG A 43 4.90 9.31 1.60
C ARG A 43 6.08 8.81 2.44
N CYS A 44 6.23 7.49 2.52
CA CYS A 44 7.28 6.85 3.27
C CYS A 44 8.33 6.28 2.33
N ASN A 45 9.55 6.23 2.84
CA ASN A 45 10.67 5.70 2.11
C ASN A 45 10.77 4.20 2.35
N LYS A 46 11.08 3.47 1.28
CA LYS A 46 11.42 2.05 1.35
C LYS A 46 12.88 1.89 1.73
N MET A 47 13.18 0.83 2.47
CA MET A 47 14.56 0.49 2.79
C MET A 47 15.30 0.09 1.52
N PRO A 48 16.53 0.60 1.30
CA PRO A 48 17.34 0.17 0.17
C PRO A 48 17.62 -1.35 0.21
N PRO A 49 17.66 -2.04 -0.93
CA PRO A 49 17.81 -3.50 -0.98
C PRO A 49 19.13 -3.98 -0.37
N HIS A 50 20.24 -3.25 -0.57
CA HIS A 50 21.52 -3.58 0.06
C HIS A 50 21.43 -3.54 1.59
N ARG A 51 20.65 -2.62 2.18
CA ARG A 51 20.44 -2.56 3.63
C ARG A 51 19.66 -3.74 4.17
N ILE A 52 18.67 -4.19 3.42
CA ILE A 52 17.90 -5.39 3.77
C ILE A 52 18.84 -6.59 3.81
N HIS A 53 19.73 -6.71 2.82
CA HIS A 53 20.76 -7.75 2.77
C HIS A 53 21.70 -7.70 3.97
N ASP A 54 22.28 -6.53 4.28
CA ASP A 54 23.19 -6.34 5.42
C ASP A 54 22.57 -6.79 6.75
N ILE A 55 21.28 -6.47 6.95
CA ILE A 55 20.55 -6.84 8.17
C ILE A 55 20.35 -8.35 8.21
N VAL A 56 19.91 -8.97 7.11
CA VAL A 56 19.67 -10.42 7.05
C VAL A 56 20.96 -11.21 7.28
N GLU A 57 22.08 -10.81 6.67
CA GLU A 57 23.37 -11.46 6.88
C GLU A 57 23.88 -11.32 8.30
N ARG A 58 23.69 -10.15 8.92
CA ARG A 58 24.05 -9.94 10.32
C ARG A 58 23.27 -10.85 11.25
N GLU A 59 21.94 -10.89 11.11
CA GLU A 59 21.08 -11.75 11.94
C GLU A 59 21.46 -13.22 11.77
N ARG A 60 21.79 -13.62 10.53
CA ARG A 60 22.29 -14.96 10.24
C ARG A 60 23.62 -15.26 10.92
N GLY A 61 24.58 -14.33 10.87
CA GLY A 61 25.87 -14.48 11.55
C GLY A 61 25.72 -14.55 13.08
N ILE A 62 24.78 -13.80 13.65
CA ILE A 62 24.46 -13.88 15.08
C ILE A 62 23.90 -15.26 15.42
N ASP A 63 22.89 -15.73 14.70
CA ASP A 63 22.28 -17.05 14.92
C ASP A 63 23.31 -18.19 14.78
N GLU A 64 24.20 -18.11 13.79
CA GLU A 64 25.31 -19.06 13.60
C GLU A 64 26.28 -19.02 14.79
N ALA A 65 26.64 -17.83 15.29
CA ALA A 65 27.53 -17.67 16.44
C ALA A 65 26.95 -18.24 17.75
N ILE A 66 25.62 -18.11 17.95
CA ILE A 66 24.94 -18.67 19.13
C ILE A 66 24.44 -20.10 18.92
N SER A 67 24.78 -20.74 17.79
CA SER A 67 24.32 -22.09 17.42
C SER A 67 22.79 -22.25 17.40
N PHE A 68 22.05 -21.17 17.15
CA PHE A 68 20.60 -21.17 17.14
C PHE A 68 20.07 -21.53 15.75
N LYS A 69 19.31 -22.62 15.65
CA LYS A 69 18.72 -23.05 14.38
C LYS A 69 17.32 -22.48 14.20
N ARG A 70 17.19 -21.47 13.34
CA ARG A 70 15.88 -20.97 12.88
C ARG A 70 15.26 -21.88 11.82
N ARG A 71 13.96 -21.67 11.59
CA ARG A 71 13.26 -22.27 10.45
C ARG A 71 13.89 -21.78 9.14
N PRO A 72 13.95 -22.62 8.09
CA PRO A 72 14.61 -22.29 6.83
C PRO A 72 13.97 -21.08 6.12
N ASP A 73 12.69 -20.82 6.35
CA ASP A 73 11.96 -19.71 5.75
C ASP A 73 11.99 -18.43 6.58
N TYR A 74 12.70 -18.40 7.71
CA TYR A 74 12.74 -17.26 8.59
C TYR A 74 13.34 -16.01 7.93
N TYR A 75 14.48 -16.16 7.26
CA TYR A 75 15.18 -15.05 6.61
C TYR A 75 14.43 -14.52 5.39
N GLU A 76 13.76 -15.39 4.64
CA GLU A 76 12.88 -14.96 3.55
C GLU A 76 11.70 -14.13 4.06
N ARG A 77 11.04 -14.60 5.14
CA ARG A 77 9.98 -13.81 5.79
C ARG A 77 10.49 -12.49 6.34
N MET A 78 11.69 -12.48 6.92
CA MET A 78 12.34 -11.27 7.42
C MET A 78 12.56 -10.27 6.28
N LYS A 79 13.14 -10.73 5.17
CA LYS A 79 13.39 -9.94 3.96
C LYS A 79 12.09 -9.35 3.42
N THR A 80 11.07 -10.17 3.18
CA THR A 80 9.77 -9.69 2.68
C THR A 80 9.14 -8.68 3.64
N LYS A 81 9.29 -8.90 4.95
CA LYS A 81 8.78 -7.95 5.95
C LYS A 81 9.52 -6.63 5.87
N LEU A 82 10.86 -6.63 5.83
CA LEU A 82 11.68 -5.43 5.67
C LEU A 82 11.37 -4.66 4.38
N GLU A 83 11.14 -5.35 3.26
CA GLU A 83 10.71 -4.75 1.98
C GLU A 83 9.31 -4.09 2.11
N SER A 84 8.44 -4.70 2.91
CA SER A 84 7.08 -4.20 3.15
C SER A 84 7.03 -2.99 4.08
N LEU A 85 8.03 -2.80 4.94
CA LEU A 85 8.09 -1.68 5.89
C LEU A 85 8.13 -0.30 5.21
N CYS A 86 7.78 0.71 6.00
CA CYS A 86 7.52 2.06 5.58
C CYS A 86 8.25 2.98 6.57
N PHE A 87 9.23 3.76 6.10
CA PHE A 87 10.08 4.57 6.98
C PHE A 87 9.83 6.07 6.82
N PRO A 88 10.06 6.88 7.87
CA PRO A 88 9.98 8.33 7.77
C PRO A 88 10.97 8.87 6.72
N LYS A 89 10.65 10.04 6.16
CA LYS A 89 11.59 10.77 5.31
C LYS A 89 12.82 11.19 6.13
N GLY A 90 13.99 11.11 5.52
CA GLY A 90 15.26 11.42 6.20
C GLY A 90 15.75 10.32 7.15
N THR A 91 15.22 9.10 7.03
CA THR A 91 15.75 7.95 7.81
C THR A 91 17.22 7.74 7.49
N GLU A 92 18.07 7.87 8.50
CA GLU A 92 19.48 7.53 8.42
C GLU A 92 19.65 6.01 8.48
N TRP A 93 19.89 5.39 7.34
CA TRP A 93 20.04 3.93 7.22
C TRP A 93 21.25 3.39 7.98
N THR A 94 22.27 4.21 8.25
CA THR A 94 23.44 3.88 9.10
C THR A 94 23.06 3.55 10.54
N LYS A 95 21.97 4.14 11.03
CA LYS A 95 21.41 3.89 12.37
C LYS A 95 20.35 2.78 12.37
N VAL A 96 20.16 2.06 11.26
CA VAL A 96 19.23 0.92 11.14
C VAL A 96 20.08 -0.32 10.88
N SER A 97 20.63 -0.87 11.95
CA SER A 97 21.70 -1.87 11.87
C SER A 97 21.22 -3.29 12.19
N GLY A 98 20.01 -3.45 12.71
CA GLY A 98 19.43 -4.75 13.05
C GLY A 98 17.94 -4.80 12.75
N TYR A 99 17.40 -6.02 12.71
CA TYR A 99 16.00 -6.23 12.32
C TYR A 99 15.01 -5.57 13.28
N ASP A 100 15.25 -5.68 14.58
CA ASP A 100 14.38 -5.08 15.61
C ASP A 100 14.37 -3.54 15.53
N ILE A 101 15.54 -2.94 15.24
CA ILE A 101 15.65 -1.48 15.06
C ILE A 101 14.87 -1.04 13.82
N ALA A 102 14.93 -1.82 12.74
CA ALA A 102 14.16 -1.55 11.52
C ALA A 102 12.65 -1.62 11.78
N LEU A 103 12.19 -2.58 12.58
CA LEU A 103 10.79 -2.67 12.99
C LEU A 103 10.36 -1.48 13.86
N TYR A 104 11.19 -1.11 14.85
CA TYR A 104 10.89 0.00 15.75
C TYR A 104 10.82 1.37 15.04
N LYS A 105 11.64 1.58 14.01
CA LYS A 105 11.69 2.84 13.24
C LYS A 105 10.68 2.93 12.10
N ALA A 106 9.96 1.83 11.79
CA ALA A 106 8.91 1.84 10.78
C ALA A 106 7.63 2.54 11.28
N ILE A 107 6.79 3.01 10.34
CA ILE A 107 5.53 3.73 10.58
C ILE A 107 4.33 2.87 10.18
#